data_AF-A0A9D8TMM7-F1
#
_entry.id   AF-A0A9D8TMM7-F1
#
_cell.length_a   1.000
_cell.length_b   1.000
_cell.length_c   1.000
_cell.angle_alpha   90.00
_cell.angle_beta   90.00
_cell.angle_gamma   90.00
#
_symmetry.space_group_name_H-M   'P 1'
#
loop_
_entity.id
_entity.type
_entity.pdbx_description
1 polymer ?
#
loop_
_entity_poly.entity_id
_entity_poly.type
_entity_poly.pdbx_seq_one_letter_code
_entity_poly.pdbx_strand_id
1 'polypeptide(L)'
;RFVGLDKASMIDDDKPFYDCLAKMMPKLDSFIDFGVIRTRPIAVSILREKNQSNYPADALRELILNACMHRDYQSNMPTRFYQFEDRIEIMNPGGLYGKARPDNFPEVNDYRNPIIAQSLKIMGYVNMFNRGISRVKSMMVENGGKEPLFNVDKITAFEVISFSSDKHTDLQEEWGEFPKMFPKIFPKMIDKLIPCCFQYEDKDAIERILGSLTEPKSARELAKVVKCSVRTIKEKYLYKLIQAGLIVMTIPDKPTSKNQKYKLKMDTYII
;
A
#
# COMPACT_ATOMS: atom_id res chain seq x y z
N ARG A 1 13.46 3.50 14.66
CA ARG A 1 13.79 3.55 13.21
C ARG A 1 14.70 2.37 12.87
N PHE A 2 14.46 1.73 11.74
CA PHE A 2 15.30 0.66 11.20
C PHE A 2 16.11 1.18 10.03
N VAL A 3 17.35 0.71 9.88
CA VAL A 3 18.23 1.06 8.74
C VAL A 3 17.80 0.32 7.46
N GLY A 4 17.00 -0.74 7.54
CA GLY A 4 16.59 -1.52 6.36
C GLY A 4 15.07 -1.56 6.14
N LEU A 5 14.64 -2.55 5.36
CA LEU A 5 13.26 -2.73 4.90
C LEU A 5 12.45 -3.69 5.77
N ASP A 6 13.12 -4.40 6.67
CA ASP A 6 12.53 -5.45 7.51
C ASP A 6 12.88 -5.26 8.99
N LYS A 7 12.18 -6.01 9.85
CA LYS A 7 12.35 -5.96 11.31
C LYS A 7 13.62 -6.69 11.79
N ALA A 8 14.28 -7.44 10.91
CA ALA A 8 15.55 -8.09 11.18
C ALA A 8 16.75 -7.15 10.99
N SER A 9 16.54 -6.03 10.28
CA SER A 9 17.54 -4.99 10.08
C SER A 9 17.96 -4.32 11.40
N MET A 10 19.15 -3.72 11.39
CA MET A 10 19.65 -2.98 12.55
C MET A 10 18.74 -1.81 12.93
N ILE A 11 18.59 -1.60 14.24
CA ILE A 11 17.84 -0.48 14.82
C ILE A 11 18.78 0.73 14.85
N ASP A 12 18.38 1.79 14.15
CA ASP A 12 19.08 3.08 14.08
C ASP A 12 18.80 3.93 15.32
N ASP A 13 17.52 3.96 15.72
CA ASP A 13 17.02 4.79 16.81
C ASP A 13 15.85 4.09 17.50
N ASP A 14 15.78 4.18 18.83
CA ASP A 14 14.66 3.70 19.64
C ASP A 14 14.26 4.78 20.63
N LYS A 15 12.98 5.16 20.59
CA LYS A 15 12.45 6.28 21.36
C LYS A 15 11.12 5.90 22.01
N PRO A 16 11.13 5.49 23.28
CA PRO A 16 9.91 5.14 23.97
C PRO A 16 9.18 6.37 24.54
N PHE A 17 7.85 6.29 24.61
CA PHE A 17 6.99 7.30 25.22
C PHE A 17 6.17 6.65 26.35
N TYR A 18 6.40 7.07 27.60
CA TYR A 18 5.78 6.47 28.81
C TYR A 18 4.93 7.45 29.64
N ASP A 19 4.72 8.67 29.15
CA ASP A 19 3.95 9.69 29.85
C ASP A 19 2.42 9.49 29.72
N CYS A 20 1.66 10.21 30.56
CA CYS A 20 0.22 10.30 30.36
C CYS A 20 -0.12 10.98 29.01
N LEU A 21 -1.26 10.62 28.41
CA LEU A 21 -1.68 11.11 27.09
C LEU A 21 -1.59 12.64 26.97
N ALA A 22 -2.06 13.38 27.96
CA ALA A 22 -2.03 14.85 27.95
C ALA A 22 -0.63 15.45 27.82
N LYS A 23 0.39 14.83 28.46
CA LYS A 23 1.80 15.24 28.33
C LYS A 23 2.46 14.67 27.08
N MET A 24 1.97 13.54 26.59
CA MET A 24 2.51 12.85 25.42
C MET A 24 2.10 13.51 24.10
N MET A 25 0.89 14.07 23.98
CA MET A 25 0.41 14.64 22.71
C MET A 25 1.34 15.73 22.14
N PRO A 26 1.79 16.76 22.90
CA PRO A 26 2.70 17.77 22.36
C PRO A 26 4.07 17.21 21.98
N LYS A 27 4.53 16.18 22.69
CA LYS A 27 5.81 15.50 22.40
C LYS A 27 5.73 14.68 21.12
N LEU A 28 4.61 14.00 20.89
CA LEU A 28 4.35 13.28 19.64
C LEU A 28 4.27 14.25 18.46
N ASP A 29 3.61 15.39 18.65
CA ASP A 29 3.51 16.43 17.63
C ASP A 29 4.89 16.94 17.21
N SER A 30 5.71 17.32 18.19
CA SER A 30 7.09 17.74 17.96
C SER A 30 7.94 16.62 17.35
N PHE A 31 7.72 15.36 17.75
CA PHE A 31 8.44 14.21 17.20
C PHE A 31 8.12 14.00 15.72
N ILE A 32 6.87 14.20 15.30
CA ILE A 32 6.46 14.11 13.91
C ILE A 32 7.19 15.19 13.10
N ASP A 33 7.08 16.45 13.51
CA ASP A 33 7.60 17.59 12.75
C ASP A 33 9.14 17.59 12.63
N PHE A 34 9.84 17.25 13.72
CA PHE A 34 11.31 17.34 13.76
C PHE A 34 12.03 16.00 13.62
N GLY A 35 11.39 14.88 13.99
CA GLY A 35 12.01 13.56 14.02
C GLY A 35 11.74 12.73 12.76
N VAL A 36 10.52 12.84 12.22
CA VAL A 36 10.08 11.99 11.09
C VAL A 36 10.06 12.77 9.79
N ILE A 37 9.50 13.97 9.81
CA ILE A 37 9.26 14.74 8.58
C ILE A 37 10.56 15.30 8.05
N ARG A 38 10.75 15.11 6.76
CA ARG A 38 11.82 15.70 5.98
C ARG A 38 11.20 16.36 4.78
N THR A 39 11.63 17.57 4.48
CA THR A 39 11.13 18.35 3.36
C THR A 39 12.26 18.64 2.41
N ARG A 40 12.03 18.39 1.12
CA ARG A 40 12.95 18.72 0.04
C ARG A 40 12.26 19.60 -1.00
N PRO A 41 12.97 20.56 -1.60
CA PRO A 41 12.46 21.29 -2.74
C PRO A 41 12.47 20.39 -3.99
N ILE A 42 11.40 20.44 -4.78
CA ILE A 42 11.27 19.76 -6.07
C ILE A 42 10.90 20.79 -7.14
N ALA A 43 11.65 20.79 -8.24
CA ALA A 43 11.37 21.67 -9.37
C ALA A 43 10.04 21.28 -10.03
N VAL A 44 9.10 22.22 -10.08
CA VAL A 44 7.83 22.12 -10.82
C VAL A 44 7.97 22.75 -12.21
N SER A 45 8.80 23.79 -12.32
CA SER A 45 9.19 24.40 -13.59
C SER A 45 10.60 24.97 -13.49
N ILE A 46 11.15 25.47 -14.60
CA ILE A 46 12.49 26.08 -14.68
C ILE A 46 12.71 27.18 -13.60
N LEU A 47 11.64 27.87 -13.18
CA LEU A 47 11.71 28.98 -12.23
C LEU A 47 10.93 28.72 -10.93
N ARG A 48 10.26 27.56 -10.78
CA ARG A 48 9.38 27.30 -9.63
C ARG A 48 9.70 25.98 -8.99
N GLU A 49 9.95 26.04 -7.69
CA GLU A 49 10.09 24.87 -6.82
C GLU A 49 8.85 24.74 -5.92
N LYS A 50 8.52 23.50 -5.57
CA LYS A 50 7.54 23.17 -4.55
C LYS A 50 8.23 22.30 -3.51
N ASN A 51 8.01 22.64 -2.24
CA ASN A 51 8.44 21.79 -1.14
C ASN A 51 7.58 20.52 -1.12
N GLN A 52 8.23 19.35 -1.22
CA GLN A 52 7.62 18.05 -1.01
C GLN A 52 8.17 17.46 0.29
N SER A 53 7.27 17.03 1.17
CA SER A 53 7.64 16.28 2.36
C SER A 53 7.69 14.78 2.09
N ASN A 54 8.49 14.05 2.85
CA ASN A 54 8.48 12.58 2.83
C ASN A 54 7.10 12.01 3.22
N TYR A 55 6.45 12.65 4.20
CA TYR A 55 5.08 12.42 4.63
C TYR A 55 4.43 13.76 4.97
N PRO A 56 3.17 14.01 4.57
CA PRO A 56 2.43 15.19 5.03
C PRO A 56 2.26 15.15 6.55
N ALA A 57 2.62 16.26 7.22
CA ALA A 57 2.61 16.34 8.68
C ALA A 57 1.26 15.99 9.29
N ASP A 58 0.21 16.64 8.80
CA ASP A 58 -1.15 16.42 9.28
C ASP A 58 -1.63 14.99 9.06
N ALA A 59 -1.20 14.35 7.97
CA ALA A 59 -1.60 12.99 7.66
C ALA A 59 -0.98 12.00 8.66
N LEU A 60 0.31 12.17 8.99
CA LEU A 60 0.96 11.33 9.99
C LEU A 60 0.44 11.61 11.41
N ARG A 61 0.18 12.88 11.73
CA ARG A 61 -0.47 13.34 12.96
C ARG A 61 -1.83 12.68 13.16
N GLU A 62 -2.69 12.72 12.14
CA GLU A 62 -4.00 12.07 12.17
C GLU A 62 -3.89 10.56 12.42
N LEU A 63 -2.94 9.87 11.76
CA LEU A 63 -2.73 8.42 11.96
C LEU A 63 -2.27 8.07 13.39
N ILE A 64 -1.32 8.83 13.94
CA ILE A 64 -0.81 8.58 15.31
C ILE A 64 -1.88 8.91 16.35
N LEU A 65 -2.60 10.02 16.19
CA LEU A 65 -3.66 10.40 17.12
C LEU A 65 -4.83 9.40 17.08
N ASN A 66 -5.19 8.90 15.90
CA ASN A 66 -6.17 7.83 15.76
C ASN A 66 -5.68 6.53 16.41
N ALA A 67 -4.38 6.22 16.31
CA ALA A 67 -3.80 5.08 17.03
C ALA A 67 -3.94 5.27 18.55
N CYS A 68 -3.63 6.45 19.11
CA CYS A 68 -3.83 6.72 20.52
C CYS A 68 -5.31 6.66 20.94
N MET A 69 -6.22 7.21 20.14
CA MET A 69 -7.65 7.29 20.45
C MET A 69 -8.33 5.91 20.41
N HIS A 70 -8.01 5.08 19.42
CA HIS A 70 -8.62 3.76 19.20
C HIS A 70 -7.87 2.61 19.86
N ARG A 71 -6.75 2.88 20.55
CA ARG A 71 -5.95 1.87 21.25
C ARG A 71 -6.80 1.06 22.22
N ASP A 72 -6.60 -0.26 22.23
CA ASP A 72 -7.05 -1.08 23.35
C ASP A 72 -6.16 -0.88 24.58
N TYR A 73 -6.64 -0.07 25.52
CA TYR A 73 -5.93 0.24 26.77
C TYR A 73 -5.93 -0.90 27.79
N GLN A 74 -6.70 -1.96 27.57
CA GLN A 74 -6.64 -3.16 28.40
C GLN A 74 -5.50 -4.10 27.96
N SER A 75 -4.93 -3.88 26.77
CA SER A 75 -3.83 -4.69 26.25
C SER A 75 -2.47 -4.22 26.77
N ASN A 76 -1.62 -5.21 27.10
CA ASN A 76 -0.21 -5.00 27.45
C ASN A 76 0.66 -4.69 26.22
N MET A 77 0.17 -4.94 25.00
CA MET A 77 0.95 -4.64 23.79
C MET A 77 1.00 -3.12 23.56
N PRO A 78 2.19 -2.51 23.42
CA PRO A 78 2.29 -1.09 23.12
C PRO A 78 1.85 -0.77 21.69
N THR A 79 1.42 0.46 21.44
CA THR A 79 1.31 0.97 20.07
C THR A 79 2.72 1.11 19.51
N ARG A 80 2.98 0.47 18.37
CA ARG A 80 4.29 0.45 17.72
C ARG A 80 4.29 1.40 16.55
N PHE A 81 5.31 2.25 16.49
CA PHE A 81 5.59 3.13 15.37
C PHE A 81 6.95 2.73 14.79
N TYR A 82 6.94 2.04 13.66
CA TYR A 82 8.15 1.56 13.00
C TYR A 82 8.39 2.36 11.74
N GLN A 83 9.50 3.10 11.73
CA GLN A 83 9.98 3.79 10.54
C GLN A 83 11.06 2.93 9.89
N PHE A 84 10.78 2.45 8.68
CA PHE A 84 11.73 1.83 7.76
C PHE A 84 12.22 2.89 6.77
N GLU A 85 13.13 2.49 5.88
CA GLU A 85 13.63 3.44 4.88
C GLU A 85 12.58 3.87 3.84
N ASP A 86 11.63 3.00 3.52
CA ASP A 86 10.63 3.20 2.46
C ASP A 86 9.22 3.46 2.98
N ARG A 87 8.93 3.09 4.23
CA ARG A 87 7.59 3.16 4.81
C ARG A 87 7.59 3.35 6.32
N ILE A 88 6.45 3.77 6.85
CA ILE A 88 6.10 3.79 8.26
C ILE A 88 5.01 2.75 8.47
N GLU A 89 5.21 1.87 9.46
CA GLU A 89 4.20 0.93 9.95
C GLU A 89 3.74 1.38 11.33
N ILE A 90 2.43 1.60 11.49
CA ILE A 90 1.79 1.89 12.77
C ILE A 90 0.95 0.68 13.13
N MET A 91 1.29 0.01 14.23
CA MET A 91 0.57 -1.16 14.73
C MET A 91 -0.01 -0.86 16.10
N ASN A 92 -1.34 -0.92 16.20
CA ASN A 92 -2.07 -0.62 17.41
C ASN A 92 -2.69 -1.90 17.99
N PRO A 93 -2.65 -2.13 19.31
CA PRO A 93 -3.44 -3.20 19.92
C PRO A 93 -4.94 -2.96 19.76
N GLY A 94 -5.65 -4.06 19.50
CA GLY A 94 -7.07 -4.06 19.20
C GLY A 94 -7.33 -3.90 17.69
N GLY A 95 -8.17 -4.76 17.14
CA GLY A 95 -8.72 -4.59 15.80
C GLY A 95 -9.89 -3.59 15.79
N LEU A 96 -10.74 -3.68 14.76
CA LEU A 96 -11.99 -2.93 14.69
C LEU A 96 -12.88 -3.21 15.92
N TYR A 97 -13.70 -2.22 16.29
CA TYR A 97 -14.47 -2.25 17.54
C TYR A 97 -15.94 -1.87 17.32
N GLY A 98 -16.80 -2.41 18.17
CA GLY A 98 -18.22 -2.07 18.22
C GLY A 98 -18.91 -2.34 16.89
N LYS A 99 -19.39 -1.26 16.25
CA LYS A 99 -20.09 -1.34 14.94
C LYS A 99 -19.16 -1.35 13.72
N ALA A 100 -17.87 -1.06 13.90
CA ALA A 100 -16.91 -1.07 12.80
C ALA A 100 -16.58 -2.51 12.38
N ARG A 101 -16.60 -2.76 11.07
CA ARG A 101 -16.32 -4.05 10.44
C ARG A 101 -15.45 -3.85 9.19
N PRO A 102 -14.72 -4.87 8.73
CA PRO A 102 -13.88 -4.74 7.53
C PRO A 102 -14.66 -4.26 6.29
N ASP A 103 -15.94 -4.63 6.18
CA ASP A 103 -16.84 -4.25 5.09
C ASP A 103 -17.30 -2.78 5.11
N ASN A 104 -17.32 -2.14 6.27
CA ASN A 104 -17.84 -0.76 6.43
C ASN A 104 -16.75 0.27 6.81
N PHE A 105 -15.51 -0.21 6.99
CA PHE A 105 -14.37 0.65 7.21
C PHE A 105 -14.00 1.37 5.90
N PRO A 106 -13.75 2.70 5.91
CA PRO A 106 -13.58 3.59 7.06
C PRO A 106 -14.81 4.45 7.44
N GLU A 107 -15.99 4.16 6.88
CA GLU A 107 -17.18 5.04 7.01
C GLU A 107 -17.85 4.96 8.39
N VAL A 108 -17.83 3.78 9.00
CA VAL A 108 -18.42 3.53 10.33
C VAL A 108 -17.32 3.38 11.37
N ASN A 109 -17.38 4.21 12.41
CA ASN A 109 -16.42 4.20 13.52
C ASN A 109 -17.14 4.05 14.86
N ASP A 110 -16.46 3.40 15.81
CA ASP A 110 -16.89 3.26 17.19
C ASP A 110 -15.68 3.42 18.12
N TYR A 111 -15.91 3.81 19.37
CA TYR A 111 -14.86 4.18 20.31
C TYR A 111 -14.83 3.23 21.51
N ARG A 112 -13.69 2.56 21.71
CA ARG A 112 -13.45 1.70 22.89
C ARG A 112 -13.56 2.48 24.20
N ASN A 113 -12.99 3.68 24.20
CA ASN A 113 -13.03 4.57 25.35
C ASN A 113 -13.59 5.94 24.94
N PRO A 114 -14.91 6.17 25.14
CA PRO A 114 -15.54 7.45 24.84
C PRO A 114 -14.94 8.64 25.60
N ILE A 115 -14.42 8.42 26.81
CA ILE A 115 -13.81 9.48 27.63
C ILE A 115 -12.51 9.97 26.99
N ILE A 116 -11.65 9.05 26.52
CA ILE A 116 -10.41 9.42 25.82
C ILE A 116 -10.73 10.15 24.52
N ALA A 117 -11.66 9.63 23.71
CA ALA A 117 -12.06 10.26 22.45
C ALA A 117 -12.61 11.68 22.68
N GLN A 118 -13.51 11.84 23.64
CA GLN A 118 -14.09 13.13 23.99
C GLN A 118 -13.03 14.10 24.54
N SER A 119 -12.09 13.62 25.36
CA SER A 119 -11.01 14.44 25.91
C SER A 119 -10.09 14.96 24.81
N LEU A 120 -9.64 14.08 23.89
CA LEU A 120 -8.79 14.48 22.76
C LEU A 120 -9.50 15.47 21.83
N LYS A 121 -10.82 15.31 21.63
CA LYS A 121 -11.63 16.27 20.88
C LYS A 121 -11.71 17.63 21.56
N ILE A 122 -11.99 17.67 22.87
CA ILE A 122 -12.06 18.93 23.63
C ILE A 122 -10.71 19.65 23.63
N MET A 123 -9.62 18.90 23.72
CA MET A 123 -8.26 19.44 23.66
C MET A 123 -7.83 19.88 22.24
N GLY A 124 -8.65 19.64 21.21
CA GLY A 124 -8.38 20.06 19.84
C GLY A 124 -7.42 19.17 19.05
N TYR A 125 -7.09 17.98 19.55
CA TYR A 125 -6.18 17.07 18.85
C TYR A 125 -6.88 16.28 17.74
N VAL A 126 -8.15 15.88 17.92
CA VAL A 126 -8.87 15.03 16.97
C VAL A 126 -10.24 15.60 16.61
N ASN A 127 -10.68 15.29 15.39
CA ASN A 127 -12.01 15.62 14.91
C ASN A 127 -12.85 14.34 14.71
N MET A 128 -14.07 14.29 15.25
CA MET A 128 -14.94 13.11 15.21
C MET A 128 -15.89 13.06 14.00
N PHE A 129 -15.53 13.66 12.86
CA PHE A 129 -16.39 13.74 11.67
C PHE A 129 -16.30 12.51 10.74
N ASN A 130 -15.59 11.43 11.13
CA ASN A 130 -15.34 10.24 10.30
C ASN A 130 -14.68 10.53 8.93
N ARG A 131 -14.00 11.68 8.79
CA ARG A 131 -13.31 12.07 7.55
C ARG A 131 -11.79 11.96 7.64
N GLY A 132 -11.26 11.62 8.82
CA GLY A 132 -9.81 11.59 9.07
C GLY A 132 -9.06 10.70 8.09
N ILE A 133 -9.51 9.45 7.94
CA ILE A 133 -8.88 8.47 7.04
C ILE A 133 -8.96 8.91 5.57
N SER A 134 -10.13 9.38 5.11
CA SER A 134 -10.28 9.85 3.74
C SER A 134 -9.39 11.07 3.45
N ARG A 135 -9.29 12.00 4.41
CA ARG A 135 -8.38 13.15 4.32
C ARG A 135 -6.92 12.70 4.25
N VAL A 136 -6.51 11.75 5.10
CA VAL A 136 -5.15 11.19 5.07
C VAL A 136 -4.83 10.63 3.69
N LYS A 137 -5.74 9.86 3.08
CA LYS A 137 -5.56 9.33 1.73
C LYS A 137 -5.33 10.44 0.71
N SER A 138 -6.21 11.45 0.68
CA SER A 138 -6.08 12.60 -0.22
C SER A 138 -4.75 13.34 -0.02
N MET A 139 -4.38 13.63 1.22
CA MET A 139 -3.13 14.35 1.53
C MET A 139 -1.89 13.59 1.10
N MET A 140 -1.88 12.26 1.24
CA MET A 140 -0.75 11.43 0.80
C MET A 140 -0.61 11.45 -0.72
N VAL A 141 -1.72 11.36 -1.45
CA VAL A 141 -1.73 11.41 -2.93
C VAL A 141 -1.35 12.80 -3.44
N GLU A 142 -1.88 13.88 -2.87
CA GLU A 142 -1.56 15.27 -3.23
C GLU A 142 -0.10 15.64 -2.98
N ASN A 143 0.52 14.98 -2.00
CA ASN A 143 1.95 15.10 -1.72
C ASN A 143 2.81 14.28 -2.69
N GLY A 144 2.23 13.55 -3.64
CA GLY A 144 2.93 12.73 -4.63
C GLY A 144 3.32 11.34 -4.12
N GLY A 145 2.72 10.88 -3.03
CA GLY A 145 2.88 9.54 -2.48
C GLY A 145 1.73 8.59 -2.88
N LYS A 146 1.70 7.42 -2.25
CA LYS A 146 0.64 6.42 -2.41
C LYS A 146 -0.35 6.48 -1.25
N GLU A 147 -1.58 6.02 -1.48
CA GLU A 147 -2.53 5.82 -0.38
C GLU A 147 -1.95 4.86 0.67
N PRO A 148 -2.16 5.15 1.97
CA PRO A 148 -1.78 4.22 3.02
C PRO A 148 -2.66 2.98 2.98
N LEU A 149 -2.05 1.83 3.29
CA LEU A 149 -2.72 0.54 3.38
C LEU A 149 -3.19 0.33 4.82
N PHE A 150 -4.46 -0.05 4.98
CA PHE A 150 -5.05 -0.37 6.28
C PHE A 150 -5.32 -1.88 6.32
N ASN A 151 -4.62 -2.58 7.22
CA ASN A 151 -4.84 -4.00 7.46
C ASN A 151 -5.75 -4.18 8.67
N VAL A 152 -6.98 -4.61 8.38
CA VAL A 152 -8.05 -4.85 9.35
C VAL A 152 -8.33 -6.34 9.58
N ASP A 153 -7.62 -7.22 8.88
CA ASP A 153 -7.84 -8.68 8.95
C ASP A 153 -7.33 -9.28 10.26
N LYS A 154 -6.40 -8.60 10.91
CA LYS A 154 -5.86 -8.98 12.20
C LYS A 154 -6.90 -8.73 13.30
N ILE A 155 -7.35 -9.80 13.96
CA ILE A 155 -8.38 -9.72 15.02
C ILE A 155 -7.90 -8.88 16.21
N THR A 156 -6.64 -9.04 16.60
CA THR A 156 -6.07 -8.47 17.84
C THR A 156 -5.26 -7.20 17.60
N ALA A 157 -5.10 -6.77 16.36
CA ALA A 157 -4.28 -5.62 16.01
C ALA A 157 -4.83 -4.90 14.79
N PHE A 158 -4.66 -3.59 14.76
CA PHE A 158 -4.92 -2.78 13.58
C PHE A 158 -3.59 -2.24 13.07
N GLU A 159 -3.32 -2.37 11.78
CA GLU A 159 -2.05 -1.96 11.18
C GLU A 159 -2.26 -1.01 10.02
N VAL A 160 -1.46 0.06 10.00
CA VAL A 160 -1.42 1.04 8.91
C VAL A 160 -0.02 1.08 8.34
N ILE A 161 0.09 1.02 7.02
CA ILE A 161 1.35 1.11 6.29
C ILE A 161 1.31 2.34 5.40
N SER A 162 2.21 3.29 5.62
CA SER A 162 2.32 4.53 4.84
C SER A 162 3.68 4.61 4.15
N PHE A 163 3.69 4.74 2.83
CA PHE A 163 4.92 4.79 2.03
C PHE A 163 5.47 6.21 1.95
N SER A 164 6.80 6.34 1.99
CA SER A 164 7.50 7.62 1.88
C SER A 164 7.44 8.17 0.46
N SER A 165 7.27 9.48 0.35
CA SER A 165 7.29 10.21 -0.92
C SER A 165 8.71 10.49 -1.42
N ASP A 166 9.72 10.39 -0.54
CA ASP A 166 11.13 10.70 -0.89
C ASP A 166 11.73 9.70 -1.89
N LYS A 167 11.39 8.42 -1.76
CA LYS A 167 11.94 7.34 -2.60
C LYS A 167 11.26 7.21 -3.97
N HIS A 168 10.34 8.12 -4.30
CA HIS A 168 9.89 8.29 -5.69
C HIS A 168 10.88 9.16 -6.50
N THR A 169 12.17 8.84 -6.42
CA THR A 169 13.18 9.22 -7.42
C THR A 169 13.72 8.00 -8.19
N ASP A 170 13.26 6.77 -7.90
CA ASP A 170 13.48 5.59 -8.76
C ASP A 170 12.30 4.59 -8.77
N LEU A 171 11.11 5.02 -8.31
CA LEU A 171 9.84 4.29 -8.53
C LEU A 171 8.71 5.22 -8.98
N GLN A 172 9.04 6.36 -9.58
CA GLN A 172 8.22 6.77 -10.72
C GLN A 172 8.50 5.72 -11.79
N GLU A 173 7.62 4.74 -11.95
CA GLU A 173 7.45 4.19 -13.28
C GLU A 173 7.19 5.40 -14.18
N GLU A 174 8.14 5.69 -15.06
CA GLU A 174 7.97 6.68 -16.12
C GLU A 174 6.72 6.30 -16.91
N TRP A 175 5.61 6.95 -16.62
CA TRP A 175 4.46 7.06 -17.52
C TRP A 175 4.61 8.33 -18.36
N GLY A 176 5.83 8.53 -18.88
CA GLY A 176 6.14 9.43 -19.98
C GLY A 176 6.32 8.59 -21.24
N GLU A 177 5.45 8.82 -22.23
CA GLU A 177 5.51 8.34 -23.62
C GLU A 177 6.37 7.10 -23.92
N PHE A 178 5.74 5.93 -24.05
CA PHE A 178 6.33 4.66 -24.48
C PHE A 178 7.30 4.79 -25.69
N PRO A 179 8.62 4.58 -25.52
CA PRO A 179 9.53 4.38 -26.64
C PRO A 179 10.06 2.94 -26.63
N LYS A 180 9.44 2.08 -27.45
CA LYS A 180 10.00 0.90 -28.17
C LYS A 180 11.14 0.04 -27.53
N MET A 181 11.23 -0.10 -26.21
CA MET A 181 12.27 -0.92 -25.57
C MET A 181 11.72 -1.99 -24.61
N PHE A 182 10.68 -2.72 -25.05
CA PHE A 182 10.25 -3.97 -24.42
C PHE A 182 11.04 -5.14 -25.00
N PRO A 183 12.17 -5.55 -24.38
CA PRO A 183 12.22 -6.91 -23.79
C PRO A 183 13.29 -7.14 -22.69
N LYS A 184 13.71 -6.14 -21.88
CA LYS A 184 14.83 -6.33 -20.90
C LYS A 184 14.45 -6.46 -19.41
N ILE A 185 13.27 -6.01 -19.00
CA ILE A 185 12.87 -5.93 -17.57
C ILE A 185 12.13 -7.20 -17.09
N PHE A 186 11.72 -8.05 -18.03
CA PHE A 186 10.89 -9.24 -17.83
C PHE A 186 11.42 -10.31 -16.84
N PRO A 187 12.73 -10.63 -16.79
CA PRO A 187 13.22 -11.74 -15.96
C PRO A 187 13.05 -11.50 -14.45
N LYS A 188 13.18 -10.25 -13.98
CA LYS A 188 13.20 -9.93 -12.55
C LYS A 188 11.83 -10.02 -11.85
N MET A 189 10.73 -9.82 -12.59
CA MET A 189 9.36 -9.95 -12.05
C MET A 189 8.94 -11.42 -11.91
N ILE A 190 9.37 -12.27 -12.84
CA ILE A 190 9.05 -13.70 -12.83
C ILE A 190 9.67 -14.38 -11.61
N ASP A 191 10.91 -14.04 -11.26
CA ASP A 191 11.59 -14.60 -10.07
C ASP A 191 10.89 -14.29 -8.74
N LYS A 192 10.10 -13.20 -8.66
CA LYS A 192 9.27 -12.88 -7.48
C LYS A 192 7.89 -13.55 -7.48
N LEU A 193 7.37 -13.93 -8.64
CA LEU A 193 6.05 -14.57 -8.77
C LEU A 193 6.12 -16.09 -8.60
N ILE A 194 7.28 -16.68 -8.89
CA ILE A 194 7.53 -18.11 -8.71
C ILE A 194 7.36 -18.53 -7.24
N PRO A 195 7.87 -17.80 -6.21
CA PRO A 195 7.64 -18.20 -4.82
C PRO A 195 6.20 -18.08 -4.31
N CYS A 196 5.31 -17.34 -4.99
CA CYS A 196 3.99 -16.98 -4.46
C CYS A 196 2.80 -17.61 -5.20
N CYS A 197 2.94 -17.98 -6.47
CA CYS A 197 1.79 -18.46 -7.27
C CYS A 197 2.10 -19.66 -8.18
N PHE A 198 3.38 -19.93 -8.49
CA PHE A 198 3.80 -20.93 -9.48
C PHE A 198 4.85 -21.88 -8.91
N GLN A 199 5.15 -22.99 -9.60
CA GLN A 199 6.32 -23.80 -9.24
C GLN A 199 7.53 -23.34 -10.06
N TYR A 200 8.74 -23.64 -9.62
CA TYR A 200 9.96 -23.26 -10.35
C TYR A 200 10.01 -23.86 -11.77
N GLU A 201 9.44 -25.06 -11.94
CA GLU A 201 9.32 -25.71 -13.25
C GLU A 201 8.41 -24.97 -14.25
N ASP A 202 7.57 -24.04 -13.78
CA ASP A 202 6.63 -23.30 -14.62
C ASP A 202 7.25 -22.04 -15.24
N LYS A 203 8.49 -21.68 -14.88
CA LYS A 203 9.18 -20.46 -15.31
C LYS A 203 9.23 -20.32 -16.84
N ASP A 204 9.72 -21.34 -17.53
CA ASP A 204 9.85 -21.34 -19.00
C ASP A 204 8.49 -21.22 -19.69
N ALA A 205 7.44 -21.81 -19.12
CA ALA A 205 6.09 -21.74 -19.65
C ALA A 205 5.53 -20.32 -19.50
N ILE A 206 5.73 -19.68 -18.34
CA ILE A 206 5.29 -18.31 -18.06
C ILE A 206 6.00 -17.32 -18.98
N GLU A 207 7.33 -17.45 -19.14
CA GLU A 207 8.12 -16.60 -20.05
C GLU A 207 7.60 -16.69 -21.48
N ARG A 208 7.28 -17.90 -21.97
CA ARG A 208 6.71 -18.09 -23.32
C ARG A 208 5.31 -17.52 -23.45
N ILE A 209 4.45 -17.69 -22.44
CA ILE A 209 3.08 -17.12 -22.46
C ILE A 209 3.17 -15.61 -22.58
N LEU A 210 3.90 -14.97 -21.66
CA LEU A 210 3.98 -13.52 -21.57
C LEU A 210 4.73 -12.92 -22.76
N GLY A 211 5.83 -13.54 -23.20
CA GLY A 211 6.55 -13.13 -24.41
C GLY A 211 5.72 -13.24 -25.69
N SER A 212 4.71 -14.12 -25.71
CA SER A 212 3.79 -14.24 -26.85
C SER A 212 2.63 -13.23 -26.81
N LEU A 213 2.40 -12.54 -25.69
CA LEU A 213 1.28 -11.61 -25.47
C LEU A 213 1.58 -10.17 -25.90
N THR A 214 2.33 -9.99 -26.99
CA THR A 214 2.47 -8.69 -27.68
C THR A 214 1.15 -8.21 -28.27
N GLU A 215 0.28 -9.15 -28.64
CA GLU A 215 -1.09 -8.91 -29.12
C GLU A 215 -2.10 -9.73 -28.31
N PRO A 216 -3.39 -9.31 -28.22
CA PRO A 216 -4.41 -10.08 -27.53
C PRO A 216 -4.61 -11.47 -28.15
N LYS A 217 -4.31 -12.52 -27.37
CA LYS A 217 -4.39 -13.93 -27.82
C LYS A 217 -5.44 -14.72 -27.05
N SER A 218 -6.03 -15.70 -27.72
CA SER A 218 -6.96 -16.64 -27.13
C SER A 218 -6.23 -17.71 -26.31
N ALA A 219 -6.94 -18.35 -25.37
CA ALA A 219 -6.39 -19.47 -24.60
C ALA A 219 -5.92 -20.63 -25.49
N ARG A 220 -6.49 -20.81 -26.69
CA ARG A 220 -6.07 -21.83 -27.66
C ARG A 220 -4.74 -21.51 -28.32
N GLU A 221 -4.48 -20.25 -28.61
CA GLU A 221 -3.21 -19.81 -29.19
C GLU A 221 -2.08 -19.92 -28.15
N LEU A 222 -2.35 -19.54 -26.90
CA LEU A 222 -1.39 -19.68 -25.79
C LEU A 222 -1.10 -21.16 -25.47
N ALA A 223 -2.12 -22.02 -25.55
CA ALA A 223 -1.96 -23.48 -25.43
C ALA A 223 -0.97 -24.06 -26.45
N LYS A 224 -1.00 -23.58 -27.70
CA LYS A 224 -0.06 -24.02 -28.74
C LYS A 224 1.37 -23.58 -28.45
N VAL A 225 1.55 -22.39 -27.91
CA VAL A 225 2.88 -21.83 -27.57
C VAL A 225 3.56 -22.64 -26.47
N VAL A 226 2.82 -23.04 -25.43
CA VAL A 226 3.34 -23.81 -24.28
C VAL A 226 3.27 -25.32 -24.52
N LYS A 227 2.62 -25.76 -25.61
CA LYS A 227 2.36 -27.16 -25.95
C LYS A 227 1.58 -27.91 -24.85
N CYS A 228 0.55 -27.28 -24.30
CA CYS A 228 -0.28 -27.89 -23.27
C CYS A 228 -1.77 -27.77 -23.59
N SER A 229 -2.63 -28.45 -22.81
CA SER A 229 -4.08 -28.43 -23.04
C SER A 229 -4.67 -27.05 -22.71
N VAL A 230 -5.77 -26.68 -23.38
CA VAL A 230 -6.48 -25.41 -23.11
C VAL A 230 -6.99 -25.34 -21.66
N ARG A 231 -7.34 -26.50 -21.08
CA ARG A 231 -7.74 -26.62 -19.67
C ARG A 231 -6.57 -26.28 -18.75
N THR A 232 -5.40 -26.89 -19.01
CA THR A 232 -4.17 -26.66 -18.24
C THR A 232 -3.73 -25.21 -18.33
N ILE A 233 -3.79 -24.57 -19.50
CA ILE A 233 -3.52 -23.13 -19.66
C ILE A 233 -4.39 -22.29 -18.72
N LYS A 234 -5.72 -22.54 -18.71
CA LYS A 234 -6.66 -21.73 -17.93
C LYS A 234 -6.49 -21.91 -16.43
N GLU A 235 -6.46 -23.16 -15.97
CA GLU A 235 -6.43 -23.51 -14.54
C GLU A 235 -5.04 -23.26 -13.92
N LYS A 236 -3.96 -23.65 -14.62
CA LYS A 236 -2.61 -23.57 -14.08
C LYS A 236 -2.01 -22.18 -14.24
N TYR A 237 -2.23 -21.52 -15.39
CA TYR A 237 -1.51 -20.28 -15.75
C TYR A 237 -2.40 -19.04 -15.75
N LEU A 238 -3.41 -18.98 -16.63
CA LEU A 238 -4.13 -17.72 -16.88
C LEU A 238 -4.87 -17.19 -15.65
N TYR A 239 -5.56 -18.05 -14.90
CA TYR A 239 -6.26 -17.63 -13.68
C TYR A 239 -5.30 -16.97 -12.67
N LYS A 240 -4.15 -17.61 -12.45
CA LYS A 240 -3.11 -17.11 -11.54
C LYS A 240 -2.42 -15.85 -12.04
N LEU A 241 -2.17 -15.75 -13.35
CA LEU A 241 -1.61 -14.53 -13.97
C LEU A 241 -2.58 -13.35 -13.90
N ILE A 242 -3.89 -13.59 -13.96
CA ILE A 242 -4.93 -12.57 -13.75
C ILE A 242 -4.97 -12.14 -12.28
N GLN A 243 -4.95 -13.09 -11.34
CA GLN A 243 -4.87 -12.78 -9.90
C GLN A 243 -3.60 -12.00 -9.54
N ALA A 244 -2.48 -12.32 -10.18
CA ALA A 244 -1.22 -11.59 -10.04
C ALA A 244 -1.21 -10.23 -10.78
N GLY A 245 -2.28 -9.89 -11.51
CA GLY A 245 -2.43 -8.61 -12.19
C GLY A 245 -1.57 -8.41 -13.45
N LEU A 246 -0.93 -9.47 -13.98
CA LEU A 246 -0.04 -9.37 -15.14
C LEU A 246 -0.80 -9.32 -16.48
N ILE A 247 -1.97 -9.97 -16.54
CA ILE A 247 -2.80 -10.06 -17.74
C ILE A 247 -4.25 -9.74 -17.39
N VAL A 248 -4.99 -9.23 -18.36
CA VAL A 248 -6.42 -8.95 -18.26
C VAL A 248 -7.21 -9.62 -19.38
N MET A 249 -8.46 -9.93 -19.08
CA MET A 249 -9.42 -10.38 -20.09
C MET A 249 -9.86 -9.21 -20.96
N THR A 250 -10.03 -9.43 -22.26
CA THR A 250 -10.57 -8.40 -23.16
C THR A 250 -12.06 -8.15 -22.94
N ILE A 251 -12.80 -9.15 -22.44
CA ILE A 251 -14.24 -9.07 -22.18
C ILE A 251 -14.50 -9.53 -20.74
N PRO A 252 -14.34 -8.65 -19.73
CA PRO A 252 -14.49 -9.03 -18.32
C PRO A 252 -15.92 -9.46 -17.96
N ASP A 253 -16.95 -8.83 -18.55
CA ASP A 253 -18.36 -9.11 -18.23
C ASP A 253 -18.84 -10.49 -18.69
N LYS A 254 -18.12 -11.15 -19.60
CA LYS A 254 -18.45 -12.48 -20.14
C LYS A 254 -17.20 -13.36 -20.19
N PRO A 255 -16.71 -13.85 -19.03
CA PRO A 255 -15.44 -14.57 -18.93
C PRO A 255 -15.41 -15.88 -19.71
N THR A 256 -16.58 -16.50 -19.94
CA THR A 256 -16.75 -17.75 -20.69
C THR A 256 -16.99 -17.54 -22.20
N SER A 257 -16.92 -16.30 -22.69
CA SER A 257 -17.12 -15.97 -24.11
C SER A 257 -16.20 -16.78 -25.03
N LYS A 258 -16.74 -17.25 -26.15
CA LYS A 258 -15.98 -17.94 -27.21
C LYS A 258 -14.91 -17.05 -27.84
N ASN A 259 -15.11 -15.73 -27.80
CA ASN A 259 -14.20 -14.72 -28.35
C ASN A 259 -13.26 -14.14 -27.28
N GLN A 260 -13.18 -14.75 -26.09
CA GLN A 260 -12.32 -14.24 -25.03
C GLN A 260 -10.84 -14.30 -25.41
N LYS A 261 -10.18 -13.16 -25.28
CA LYS A 261 -8.73 -13.01 -25.44
C LYS A 261 -8.12 -12.44 -24.17
N TYR A 262 -6.82 -12.64 -24.03
CA TYR A 262 -6.01 -12.19 -22.92
C TYR A 262 -4.97 -11.24 -23.48
N LYS A 263 -4.75 -10.12 -22.79
CA LYS A 263 -3.70 -9.15 -23.12
C LYS A 263 -2.91 -8.84 -21.86
N LEU A 264 -1.66 -8.40 -22.02
CA LEU A 264 -0.91 -7.84 -20.90
C LEU A 264 -1.68 -6.65 -20.33
N LYS A 265 -1.68 -6.52 -19.00
CA LYS A 265 -2.23 -5.35 -18.36
C LYS A 265 -1.28 -4.19 -18.63
N MET A 266 -1.64 -3.32 -19.57
CA MET A 266 -1.06 -1.99 -19.69
C MET A 266 -1.94 -1.09 -18.83
N ASP A 267 -1.44 -0.49 -17.75
CA ASP A 267 -2.25 0.35 -16.85
C ASP A 267 -2.77 1.60 -17.58
N THR A 268 -3.82 1.43 -18.38
CA THR A 268 -4.51 2.55 -19.02
C THR A 268 -5.40 3.20 -17.96
N TYR A 269 -4.82 4.08 -17.13
CA TYR A 269 -5.61 5.04 -16.36
C TYR A 269 -5.84 6.27 -17.24
N ILE A 270 -6.97 6.25 -17.97
CA ILE A 270 -7.56 7.43 -18.58
C ILE A 270 -8.86 7.71 -17.84
N ILE A 271 -8.86 8.89 -17.19
CA ILE A 271 -9.95 9.64 -16.53
C ILE A 271 -10.40 9.12 -15.16
#